data_AF-A0A7Y0S2H6-F1
#
_entry.id   AF-A0A7Y0S2H6-F1
#
_cell.length_a   1.000
_cell.length_b   1.000
_cell.length_c   1.000
_cell.angle_alpha   90.00
_cell.angle_beta   90.00
_cell.angle_gamma   90.00
#
_symmetry.space_group_name_H-M   'P 1'
#
loop_
_entity.id
_entity.type
_entity.pdbx_description
1 polymer ?
#
loop_
_entity_poly.entity_id
_entity_poly.type
_entity_poly.pdbx_seq_one_letter_code
_entity_poly.pdbx_strand_id
1 'polypeptide(L)' 'AGDKELLSYALPEFERILLEAALEHTKGHKQDAAKVLGWGRNTLTRKLKELY' A
#
# COMPACT_ATOMS: atom_id res chain seq x y z
N ALA A 1 23.47 5.89 -17.87
CA ALA A 1 22.72 6.83 -17.00
C ALA A 1 21.53 6.07 -16.44
N GLY A 2 21.28 6.14 -15.13
CA GLY A 2 20.15 5.43 -14.50
C GLY A 2 18.82 6.03 -14.94
N ASP A 3 17.81 5.18 -15.12
CA ASP A 3 16.47 5.58 -15.53
C ASP A 3 15.87 6.55 -14.52
N LYS A 4 15.56 7.77 -14.96
CA LYS A 4 15.19 8.88 -14.06
C LYS A 4 13.79 8.77 -13.46
N GLU A 5 13.05 7.71 -13.78
CA GLU A 5 11.65 7.54 -13.39
C GLU A 5 11.32 6.11 -12.91
N LEU A 6 12.34 5.27 -12.63
CA LEU A 6 12.15 3.91 -12.12
C LEU A 6 11.21 3.85 -10.91
N LEU A 7 11.44 4.75 -9.96
CA LEU A 7 10.66 4.79 -8.73
C LEU A 7 9.22 5.24 -8.96
N SER A 8 8.95 6.13 -9.92
CA SER A 8 7.59 6.66 -10.12
C SER A 8 6.64 5.60 -10.67
N TYR A 9 7.12 4.65 -11.47
CA TYR A 9 6.31 3.52 -11.92
C TYR A 9 6.32 2.34 -10.94
N ALA A 10 7.43 2.07 -10.25
CA ALA A 10 7.53 0.93 -9.37
C ALA A 10 6.80 1.15 -8.04
N LEU A 11 6.72 2.39 -7.55
CA LEU A 11 6.13 2.69 -6.25
C LEU A 11 4.62 2.37 -6.19
N PRO A 12 3.78 2.73 -7.17
CA PRO A 12 2.36 2.36 -7.15
C PRO A 12 2.12 0.85 -7.17
N GLU A 13 2.89 0.10 -7.96
CA GLU A 13 2.79 -1.36 -8.00
C GLU A 13 3.21 -1.99 -6.67
N PHE A 14 4.33 -1.51 -6.11
CA PHE A 14 4.79 -1.95 -4.80
C PHE A 14 3.75 -1.68 -3.71
N GLU A 15 3.15 -0.49 -3.68
CA GLU A 15 2.11 -0.14 -2.71
C GLU A 15 0.86 -1.01 -2.87
N ARG A 16 0.46 -1.35 -4.11
CA ARG A 16 -0.66 -2.27 -4.37
C ARG A 16 -0.38 -3.65 -3.79
N ILE A 17 0.76 -4.25 -4.13
CA ILE A 17 1.14 -5.59 -3.64
C ILE A 17 1.22 -5.60 -2.11
N LEU A 18 1.83 -4.57 -1.53
CA LEU A 18 1.97 -4.43 -0.08
C LEU A 18 0.59 -4.33 0.61
N LEU A 19 -0.34 -3.58 0.03
CA LEU A 19 -1.71 -3.45 0.55
C LEU A 19 -2.52 -4.73 0.44
N GLU A 20 -2.46 -5.40 -0.70
CA GLU A 20 -3.15 -6.67 -0.94
C GLU A 20 -2.64 -7.73 0.05
N ALA A 21 -1.32 -7.86 0.20
CA ALA A 21 -0.71 -8.77 1.17
C ALA A 21 -1.12 -8.46 2.62
N ALA A 22 -1.15 -7.18 3.00
CA ALA A 22 -1.57 -6.78 4.35
C ALA A 22 -3.05 -7.07 4.61
N LEU A 23 -3.92 -6.80 3.63
CA LEU A 23 -5.33 -7.11 3.74
C LEU A 23 -5.58 -8.61 3.79
N GLU A 24 -4.89 -9.40 2.97
CA GLU A 24 -4.98 -10.86 2.99
C GLU A 24 -4.56 -11.41 4.36
N HIS A 25 -3.40 -10.94 4.88
CA HIS A 25 -2.89 -11.34 6.19
C HIS A 25 -3.87 -11.02 7.32
N THR A 26 -4.62 -9.92 7.23
CA THR A 26 -5.60 -9.52 8.24
C THR A 26 -7.05 -9.87 7.89
N LYS A 27 -7.26 -10.74 6.89
CA LYS A 27 -8.61 -11.18 6.44
C LYS A 27 -9.54 -10.02 6.06
N GLY A 28 -8.98 -8.95 5.49
CA GLY A 28 -9.69 -7.75 5.05
C GLY A 28 -9.89 -6.70 6.15
N HIS A 29 -9.41 -6.92 7.39
CA HIS A 29 -9.52 -5.94 8.46
C HIS A 29 -8.56 -4.76 8.23
N LYS A 30 -9.10 -3.67 7.68
CA LYS A 30 -8.35 -2.45 7.35
C LYS A 30 -7.59 -1.87 8.54
N GLN A 31 -8.20 -1.82 9.73
CA GLN A 31 -7.51 -1.26 10.90
C GLN A 31 -6.29 -2.08 11.30
N ASP A 32 -6.35 -3.41 11.18
CA ASP A 32 -5.23 -4.28 11.51
C ASP A 32 -4.19 -4.29 10.39
N ALA A 33 -4.61 -4.22 9.12
CA ALA A 33 -3.70 -4.06 7.99
C ALA A 33 -2.86 -2.77 8.15
N ALA A 34 -3.49 -1.66 8.57
CA ALA A 34 -2.79 -0.42 8.86
C ALA A 34 -1.74 -0.60 9.97
N LYS A 35 -2.07 -1.31 11.05
CA LYS A 35 -1.12 -1.59 12.15
C LYS A 35 0.07 -2.42 11.67
N VAL A 36 -0.17 -3.49 10.89
CA VAL A 36 0.90 -4.37 10.39
C VAL A 36 1.84 -3.62 9.43
N LEU A 37 1.30 -2.71 8.63
CA LEU A 37 2.09 -1.84 7.74
C LEU A 37 2.79 -0.68 8.47
N GLY A 38 2.51 -0.45 9.76
CA GLY A 38 2.97 0.73 10.48
C GLY A 38 2.35 2.03 9.98
N TRP A 39 1.22 1.95 9.28
CA TRP A 39 0.51 3.09 8.73
C TRP A 39 -0.61 3.56 9.67
N GLY A 40 -0.86 4.87 9.68
CA GLY A 40 -2.09 5.39 10.27
C GLY A 40 -3.33 4.92 9.49
N ARG A 41 -4.47 4.76 10.17
CA ARG A 41 -5.76 4.39 9.54
C ARG A 41 -6.14 5.33 8.38
N ASN A 42 -5.82 6.62 8.50
CA ASN A 42 -6.08 7.62 7.47
C ASN A 42 -5.18 7.43 6.24
N THR A 43 -3.91 7.08 6.45
CA THR A 43 -2.96 6.77 5.37
C THR A 43 -3.44 5.56 4.58
N LEU A 44 -3.84 4.49 5.27
CA LEU A 44 -4.39 3.30 4.61
C LEU A 44 -5.64 3.64 3.79
N THR A 45 -6.55 4.43 4.36
CA THR A 45 -7.78 4.84 3.68
C THR A 45 -7.49 5.65 2.42
N ARG A 46 -6.53 6.59 2.48
CA ARG A 46 -6.12 7.38 1.32
C ARG A 46 -5.49 6.49 0.25
N LYS A 47 -4.57 5.59 0.62
CA LYS A 47 -3.92 4.68 -0.32
C LYS A 47 -4.91 3.73 -1.00
N LEU A 48 -5.90 3.22 -0.27
CA LEU A 48 -6.96 2.41 -0.86
C LEU A 48 -7.78 3.18 -1.91
N LYS A 49 -8.06 4.48 -1.69
CA LYS A 49 -8.76 5.34 -2.67
C LYS A 49 -7.90 5.76 -3.85
N GLU A 50 -6.58 5.82 -3.68
CA GLU A 50 -5.64 6.16 -4.77
C GLU A 50 -5.43 4.96 -5.70
N LEU A 51 -5.64 3.73 -5.21
CA LEU A 51 -5.40 2.49 -5.95
C LEU A 51 -6.67 1.81 -6.48
N TYR A 52 -7.84 2.13 -5.90
CA TYR A 52 -9.18 1.67 -6.29
C TYR A 52 -10.18 2.83 -6.29
#